data_AF-F8CII2-F1
#
_entry.id   AF-F8CII2-F1
#
_cell.length_a   1.000
_cell.length_b   1.000
_cell.length_c   1.000
_cell.angle_alpha   90.00
_cell.angle_beta   90.00
_cell.angle_gamma   90.00
#
_symmetry.space_group_name_H-M   'P 1'
#
loop_
_entity.id
_entity.type
_entity.pdbx_description
1 polymer ?
#
loop_
_entity_poly.entity_id
_entity_poly.type
_entity_poly.pdbx_seq_one_letter_code
_entity_poly.pdbx_strand_id
1 'polypeptide(L)'
;MAEDPLERQHEREREQERKRLREEEQKDLDVESHRGPRPLEGYAGGHTTWTGQQDDDSARRIHAGDAQASWEASERQARLETEAPEPGAQPPRGGPRSR
;
A
#
# COMPACT_ATOMS: atom_id res chain seq x y z
N MET A 1 35.46 6.34 24.79
CA MET A 1 36.21 5.52 23.82
C MET A 1 36.25 4.13 24.39
N ALA A 2 35.87 3.08 23.65
CA ALA A 2 35.77 1.73 24.19
C ALA A 2 37.07 1.33 24.92
N GLU A 3 36.97 1.10 26.23
CA GLU A 3 38.09 0.76 27.11
C GLU A 3 38.35 -0.76 27.11
N ASP A 4 37.40 -1.56 26.64
CA ASP A 4 37.49 -3.02 26.53
C ASP A 4 38.02 -3.45 25.13
N PRO A 5 39.07 -4.28 25.06
CA PRO A 5 39.57 -4.87 23.81
C PRO A 5 38.53 -5.63 22.99
N LEU A 6 37.56 -6.29 23.64
CA LEU A 6 36.48 -7.03 22.95
C LEU A 6 35.48 -6.06 22.31
N GLU A 7 35.14 -4.97 23.01
CA GLU A 7 34.24 -3.95 22.50
C GLU A 7 34.84 -3.27 21.25
N ARG A 8 36.15 -3.01 21.24
CA ARG A 8 36.87 -2.51 20.05
C ARG A 8 36.86 -3.50 18.88
N GLN A 9 36.87 -4.80 19.14
CA GLN A 9 36.76 -5.80 18.06
C GLN A 9 35.35 -5.78 17.45
N HIS A 10 34.32 -5.76 18.28
CA HIS A 10 32.93 -5.67 17.81
C HIS A 10 32.61 -4.34 17.13
N GLU A 11 33.22 -3.23 17.53
CA GLU A 11 33.13 -1.95 16.80
C GLU A 11 33.72 -2.08 15.40
N ARG A 12 34.91 -2.68 15.26
CA ARG A 12 35.55 -2.90 13.95
C ARG A 12 34.76 -3.84 13.04
N GLU A 13 34.16 -4.88 13.59
CA GLU A 13 33.30 -5.80 12.83
C GLU A 13 32.06 -5.08 12.30
N ARG A 14 31.39 -4.31 13.15
CA ARG A 14 30.23 -3.49 12.75
C ARG A 14 30.60 -2.43 11.71
N GLU A 15 31.77 -1.80 11.83
CA GLU A 15 32.25 -0.84 10.84
C GLU A 15 32.52 -1.50 9.48
N GLN A 16 33.11 -2.70 9.47
CA GLN A 16 33.34 -3.45 8.24
C GLN A 16 32.04 -3.89 7.58
N GLU A 17 31.08 -4.36 8.36
CA GLU A 17 29.74 -4.73 7.87
C GLU A 17 29.02 -3.52 7.26
N ARG A 18 29.02 -2.39 7.96
CA ARG A 18 28.44 -1.14 7.45
C ARG A 18 29.12 -0.65 6.18
N LYS A 19 30.43 -0.85 6.07
CA LYS A 19 31.17 -0.51 4.85
C LYS A 19 30.75 -1.40 3.67
N ARG A 20 30.60 -2.71 3.89
CA ARG A 20 30.09 -3.63 2.86
C ARG A 20 28.69 -3.26 2.39
N LEU A 21 27.78 -2.97 3.31
CA LEU A 21 26.41 -2.57 2.98
C LEU A 21 26.38 -1.29 2.12
N ARG A 22 27.20 -0.29 2.46
CA ARG A 22 27.33 0.94 1.65
C ARG A 22 27.90 0.67 0.25
N GLU A 23 28.85 -0.24 0.13
CA GLU A 23 29.43 -0.62 -1.16
C GLU A 23 28.42 -1.36 -2.06
N GLU A 24 27.54 -2.18 -1.47
CA GLU A 24 26.44 -2.84 -2.19
C GLU A 24 25.37 -1.84 -2.62
N GLU A 25 24.92 -0.99 -1.70
CA GLU A 25 23.95 0.08 -2.00
C GLU A 25 24.48 1.01 -3.12
N GLN A 26 25.77 1.36 -3.09
CA GLN A 26 26.37 2.19 -4.13
C GLN A 26 26.36 1.51 -5.51
N LYS A 27 26.53 0.18 -5.57
CA LYS A 27 26.45 -0.58 -6.82
C LYS A 27 25.02 -0.65 -7.33
N ASP A 28 24.06 -0.86 -6.44
CA ASP A 28 22.64 -0.90 -6.81
C ASP A 28 22.19 0.46 -7.34
N LEU A 29 22.56 1.55 -6.67
CA LEU A 29 22.29 2.91 -7.15
C LEU A 29 22.97 3.21 -8.49
N ASP A 30 24.19 2.71 -8.72
CA ASP A 30 24.88 2.86 -10.00
C ASP A 30 24.12 2.14 -11.12
N VAL A 31 23.69 0.89 -10.87
CA VAL A 31 22.86 0.12 -11.80
C VAL A 31 21.54 0.83 -12.08
N GLU A 32 20.87 1.34 -11.06
CA GLU A 32 19.59 2.06 -11.19
C GLU A 32 19.75 3.39 -11.94
N SER A 33 20.82 4.15 -11.68
CA SER A 33 21.10 5.42 -12.35
C SER A 33 21.33 5.27 -13.86
N HIS A 34 21.89 4.12 -14.27
CA HIS A 34 22.12 3.78 -15.67
C HIS A 34 20.98 2.95 -16.28
N ARG A 35 19.97 2.59 -15.49
CA ARG A 35 18.82 1.81 -15.97
C ARG A 35 17.90 2.72 -16.76
N GLY A 36 18.06 2.69 -18.08
CA GLY A 36 17.09 3.26 -19.02
C GLY A 36 15.72 2.59 -18.91
N PRO A 37 14.69 3.16 -19.57
CA PRO A 37 13.38 2.52 -19.66
C PRO A 37 13.56 1.09 -20.17
N ARG A 38 13.01 0.11 -19.44
CA ARG A 38 13.03 -1.28 -19.90
C ARG A 38 12.41 -1.31 -21.29
N PRO A 39 13.08 -1.89 -22.30
CA PRO A 39 12.45 -2.09 -23.59
C PRO A 39 11.18 -2.89 -23.31
N LEU A 40 10.07 -2.41 -23.87
CA LEU A 40 8.81 -3.11 -23.76
C LEU A 40 8.85 -4.34 -24.68
N GLU A 41 9.66 -5.33 -24.32
CA GLU A 41 9.67 -6.63 -24.97
C GLU A 41 8.26 -7.23 -24.84
N GLY A 42 7.55 -7.31 -25.96
CA GLY A 42 6.16 -7.76 -26.01
C GLY A 42 5.10 -6.66 -25.99
N TYR A 43 5.45 -5.36 -25.90
CA TYR A 43 4.50 -4.30 -26.26
C TYR A 43 4.49 -4.17 -27.78
N ALA A 44 3.90 -5.18 -28.40
CA ALA A 44 3.25 -4.95 -29.66
C ALA A 44 2.16 -3.92 -29.35
N GLY A 45 2.31 -2.68 -29.81
CA GLY A 45 1.19 -1.78 -30.09
C GLY A 45 0.31 -2.36 -31.21
N GLY A 46 0.08 -3.68 -31.17
CA GLY A 46 -0.71 -4.44 -32.10
C GLY A 46 -2.13 -3.97 -31.92
N HIS A 47 -2.66 -3.40 -32.98
CA HIS A 47 -4.06 -3.11 -33.13
C HIS A 47 -4.87 -4.32 -32.65
N THR A 48 -5.46 -4.20 -31.46
CA THR A 48 -6.56 -5.07 -31.08
C THR A 48 -7.68 -4.79 -32.08
N THR A 49 -8.45 -5.80 -32.47
CA THR A 49 -9.72 -5.57 -33.18
C THR A 49 -10.74 -4.83 -32.32
N TRP A 50 -10.45 -4.71 -31.02
CA TRP A 50 -11.15 -3.88 -30.06
C TRP A 50 -10.91 -2.39 -30.34
N THR A 51 -12.00 -1.67 -30.59
CA THR A 51 -12.02 -0.21 -30.86
C THR A 51 -12.57 0.55 -29.65
N GLY A 52 -12.17 1.80 -29.48
CA GLY A 52 -12.68 2.65 -28.38
C GLY A 52 -14.21 2.80 -28.38
N GLN A 53 -14.85 2.67 -29.55
CA GLN A 53 -16.30 2.72 -29.67
C GLN A 53 -17.00 1.50 -29.07
N GLN A 54 -16.35 0.33 -29.13
CA GLN A 54 -16.81 -0.88 -28.43
C GLN A 54 -16.60 -0.77 -26.92
N ASP A 55 -15.56 -0.04 -26.50
CA ASP A 55 -15.31 0.26 -25.09
C ASP A 55 -16.40 1.18 -24.53
N ASP A 56 -16.70 2.29 -25.21
CA ASP A 56 -17.76 3.23 -24.83
C ASP A 56 -19.14 2.58 -24.76
N ASP A 57 -19.49 1.74 -25.73
CA ASP A 57 -20.77 1.02 -25.74
C ASP A 57 -20.84 -0.03 -24.62
N SER A 58 -19.73 -0.70 -24.32
CA SER A 58 -19.64 -1.65 -23.21
C SER A 58 -19.72 -0.94 -21.88
N ALA A 59 -19.00 0.18 -21.72
CA ALA A 59 -19.00 1.00 -20.52
C ALA A 59 -20.39 1.56 -20.21
N ARG A 60 -21.11 2.04 -21.24
CA ARG A 60 -22.51 2.48 -21.10
C ARG A 60 -23.44 1.38 -20.64
N ARG A 61 -23.22 0.11 -21.02
CA ARG A 61 -24.05 -1.02 -20.59
C ARG A 61 -23.71 -1.49 -19.19
N ILE A 62 -22.42 -1.61 -18.87
CA ILE A 62 -21.94 -2.15 -17.60
C ILE A 62 -22.12 -1.12 -16.48
N HIS A 63 -21.80 0.14 -16.74
CA HIS A 63 -21.75 1.20 -15.72
C HIS A 63 -22.96 2.14 -15.73
N ALA A 64 -24.04 1.81 -16.45
CA ALA A 64 -25.24 2.65 -16.56
C ALA A 64 -25.78 3.14 -15.20
N GLY A 65 -25.66 2.30 -14.16
CA GLY A 65 -26.20 2.54 -12.82
C GLY A 65 -25.15 2.92 -11.77
N ASP A 66 -23.86 2.93 -12.10
CA ASP A 66 -22.79 3.05 -11.11
C ASP A 66 -22.82 4.38 -10.37
N ALA A 67 -23.13 5.47 -11.07
CA ALA A 67 -23.26 6.79 -10.46
C ALA A 67 -24.40 6.82 -9.42
N GLN A 68 -25.56 6.23 -9.74
CA GLN A 68 -26.69 6.19 -8.81
C GLN A 68 -26.43 5.22 -7.65
N ALA A 69 -25.91 4.03 -7.94
CA ALA A 69 -25.57 3.04 -6.92
C ALA A 69 -24.50 3.56 -5.95
N SER A 70 -23.51 4.30 -6.46
CA SER A 70 -22.49 4.98 -5.66
C SER A 70 -23.12 6.05 -4.77
N TRP A 71 -24.00 6.88 -5.32
CA TRP A 71 -24.67 7.93 -4.55
C TRP A 71 -25.54 7.35 -3.42
N GLU A 72 -26.35 6.32 -3.70
CA GLU A 72 -27.15 5.63 -2.70
C GLU A 72 -26.29 4.94 -1.62
N ALA A 73 -25.15 4.36 -2.01
CA ALA A 73 -24.20 3.76 -1.08
C ALA A 73 -23.58 4.82 -0.16
N SER A 74 -23.18 5.98 -0.70
CA SER A 74 -22.70 7.11 0.08
C SER A 74 -23.76 7.63 1.05
N GLU A 75 -25.01 7.78 0.62
CA GLU A 75 -26.08 8.20 1.53
C GLU A 75 -26.32 7.18 2.66
N ARG A 76 -26.25 5.86 2.36
CA ARG A 76 -26.36 4.81 3.38
C ARG A 76 -25.22 4.90 4.39
N GLN A 77 -23.98 5.15 3.93
CA GLN A 77 -22.85 5.35 4.82
C GLN A 77 -23.00 6.60 5.69
N ALA A 78 -23.39 7.73 5.11
CA ALA A 78 -23.61 8.97 5.86
C ALA A 78 -24.69 8.80 6.96
N ARG A 79 -25.75 8.02 6.66
CA ARG A 79 -26.80 7.66 7.64
C ARG A 79 -26.25 6.76 8.77
N LEU A 80 -25.41 5.78 8.44
CA LEU A 80 -24.80 4.88 9.43
C LEU A 80 -23.76 5.56 10.33
N GLU A 81 -22.95 6.49 9.79
CA GLU A 81 -22.00 7.26 10.59
C GLU A 81 -22.68 8.21 11.59
N THR A 82 -23.90 8.66 11.28
CA THR A 82 -24.72 9.47 12.21
C THR A 82 -25.24 8.65 13.40
N GLU A 83 -25.31 7.32 13.27
CA GLU A 83 -25.69 6.37 14.32
C GLU A 83 -24.47 5.70 14.97
N ALA A 84 -23.30 6.34 14.91
CA ALA A 84 -22.18 5.94 15.75
C ALA A 84 -22.57 6.15 17.22
N PRO A 85 -22.55 5.11 18.08
CA PRO A 85 -22.81 5.31 19.50
C PRO A 85 -21.77 6.28 20.05
N GLU A 86 -22.26 7.34 20.71
CA GLU A 86 -21.47 8.27 21.51
C GLU A 86 -20.34 7.50 22.23
N PRO A 87 -19.06 7.92 22.11
CA PRO A 87 -17.94 7.27 22.79
C PRO A 87 -18.02 7.54 24.30
N GLY A 88 -18.95 6.86 24.98
CA GLY A 88 -19.30 7.09 26.37
C GLY A 88 -20.33 6.13 26.96
N ALA A 89 -21.06 5.36 26.15
CA ALA A 89 -21.99 4.36 26.66
C ALA A 89 -21.24 3.13 27.21
N GLN A 90 -20.76 3.22 28.44
CA GLN A 90 -20.26 2.07 29.19
C GLN A 90 -21.38 1.02 29.30
N PRO A 91 -21.14 -0.26 28.96
CA PRO A 91 -22.12 -1.30 29.26
C PRO A 91 -22.27 -1.42 30.79
N PRO A 92 -23.49 -1.60 31.33
CA PRO A 92 -23.68 -1.73 32.77
C PRO A 92 -22.91 -2.95 33.28
N ARG A 93 -21.97 -2.69 34.21
CA ARG A 93 -21.18 -3.73 34.87
C ARG A 93 -22.13 -4.68 35.63
N GLY A 94 -21.83 -5.97 35.51
CA GLY A 94 -22.67 -7.10 35.92
C GLY A 94 -23.42 -6.93 37.25
N GLY A 95 -24.71 -7.28 37.20
CA GLY A 95 -25.50 -7.56 38.40
C GLY A 95 -25.08 -8.90 39.04
N PRO A 96 -25.24 -9.04 40.37
CA PRO A 96 -24.78 -10.23 41.09
C PRO A 96 -25.58 -11.46 40.68
N ARG A 97 -24.89 -12.55 40.35
CA ARG A 97 -25.51 -13.87 40.23
C ARG A 97 -25.80 -14.35 41.65
N SER A 98 -27.07 -14.33 42.04
CA SER A 98 -27.55 -14.94 43.27
C SER A 98 -27.26 -16.45 43.27
N ARG A 99 -26.84 -16.93 44.44
CA ARG A 99 -26.38 -18.28 44.75
C ARG A 99 -27.52 -19.28 44.86
#